data_AF-A0A433RAV4-F1
#
_entry.id   AF-A0A433RAV4-F1
#
_cell.length_a   1.000
_cell.length_b   1.000
_cell.length_c   1.000
_cell.angle_alpha   90.00
_cell.angle_beta   90.00
_cell.angle_gamma   90.00
#
_symmetry.space_group_name_H-M   'P 1'
#
loop_
_entity.id
_entity.type
_entity.pdbx_description
1 polymer ?
#
loop_
_entity_poly.entity_id
_entity_poly.type
_entity_poly.pdbx_seq_one_letter_code
_entity_poly.pdbx_strand_id
1 'polypeptide(L)'
;MPCTIRVPSKTLRRLLRACVARSRKKKCCLQRQIKRRKNQRSKRSCWPRKHRFCPKAREVRLILLLIRVRPIVRRYFHIASSDLDLASGQVLEASLFVGDNGEAVQEFSNINQEGYVNLFVNGIMQEGEMYHVDANGLLFAAADQQIAAGSTIIIESVGFKMELSHN
;
A
#
# COMPACT_ATOMS: atom_id res chain seq x y z
N MET A 1 33.68 -0.71 1.60
CA MET A 1 33.60 0.57 0.85
C MET A 1 32.25 1.21 1.09
N PRO A 2 32.15 2.40 1.71
CA PRO A 2 30.88 3.08 1.95
C PRO A 2 30.60 4.10 0.83
N CYS A 3 29.49 3.92 0.10
CA CYS A 3 28.98 4.90 -0.85
C CYS A 3 28.31 6.05 -0.09
N THR A 4 28.96 7.21 -0.06
CA THR A 4 28.40 8.47 0.44
C THR A 4 27.80 9.25 -0.72
N ILE A 5 26.48 9.44 -0.71
CA ILE A 5 25.82 10.31 -1.68
C ILE A 5 25.95 11.76 -1.19
N ARG A 6 26.83 12.53 -1.85
CA ARG A 6 26.93 13.99 -1.71
C ARG A 6 25.77 14.67 -2.44
N VAL A 7 24.90 15.34 -1.69
CA VAL A 7 23.87 16.23 -2.25
C VAL A 7 24.50 17.63 -2.50
N PRO A 8 24.33 18.25 -3.69
CA PRO A 8 24.89 19.56 -3.96
C PRO A 8 24.08 20.68 -3.27
N SER A 9 24.74 21.37 -2.33
CA SER A 9 24.20 22.41 -1.42
C SER A 9 23.83 23.76 -2.06
N LYS A 10 23.74 23.85 -3.39
CA LYS A 10 23.53 25.14 -4.10
C LYS A 10 22.08 25.40 -4.52
N THR A 11 21.24 24.36 -4.61
CA THR A 11 19.84 24.51 -5.07
C THR A 11 18.89 24.99 -3.95
N LEU A 12 19.19 24.67 -2.68
CA LEU A 12 18.38 25.08 -1.54
C LEU A 12 18.49 26.58 -1.19
N ARG A 13 19.63 27.22 -1.50
CA ARG A 13 19.84 28.66 -1.26
C ARG A 13 19.12 29.56 -2.27
N ARG A 14 18.76 29.03 -3.46
CA ARG A 14 18.00 29.79 -4.48
C ARG A 14 16.52 29.88 -4.15
N LEU A 15 15.93 28.83 -3.56
CA LEU A 15 14.51 28.81 -3.19
C LEU A 15 14.19 29.67 -1.96
N LEU A 16 15.09 29.74 -0.98
CA LEU A 16 14.92 30.62 0.19
C LEU A 16 15.01 32.12 -0.14
N ARG A 17 15.76 32.52 -1.18
CA ARG A 17 15.81 33.93 -1.62
C ARG A 17 14.53 34.38 -2.35
N ALA A 18 13.80 33.47 -2.97
CA ALA A 18 12.52 33.77 -3.62
C ALA A 18 11.38 34.02 -2.61
N CYS A 19 11.42 33.37 -1.44
CA CYS A 19 10.42 33.58 -0.39
C CYS A 19 10.54 34.93 0.34
N VAL A 20 11.76 35.46 0.52
CA VAL A 20 11.96 36.76 1.20
C VAL A 20 11.67 37.97 0.29
N ALA A 21 11.87 37.84 -1.03
CA ALA A 21 11.59 38.91 -1.98
C ALA A 21 10.08 39.15 -2.23
N ARG A 22 9.24 38.11 -2.10
CA ARG A 22 7.78 38.25 -2.24
C ARG A 22 7.08 38.82 -1.00
N SER A 23 7.70 38.73 0.18
CA SER A 23 7.15 39.27 1.44
C SER A 23 7.22 40.81 1.51
N ARG A 24 8.21 41.46 0.88
CA ARG A 24 8.38 42.93 0.95
C ARG A 24 7.45 43.73 0.01
N LYS A 25 6.88 43.13 -1.04
CA LYS A 25 5.97 43.83 -1.96
C LYS A 25 4.55 44.04 -1.42
N LYS A 26 4.11 43.26 -0.41
CA LYS A 26 2.76 43.40 0.16
C LYS A 26 2.60 44.58 1.13
N LYS A 27 3.70 45.16 1.64
CA LYS A 27 3.63 46.39 2.47
C LYS A 27 3.55 47.69 1.65
N CYS A 28 3.79 47.67 0.34
CA CYS A 28 3.86 48.89 -0.48
C CYS A 28 2.49 49.38 -1.02
N CYS A 29 1.44 48.55 -1.01
CA CYS A 29 0.09 48.99 -1.42
C CYS A 29 -0.75 49.53 -0.26
N LEU A 30 -0.51 49.10 0.99
CA LEU A 30 -1.34 49.51 2.13
C LEU A 30 -0.95 50.90 2.71
N GLN A 31 0.31 51.32 2.56
CA GLN A 31 0.77 52.62 3.09
C GLN A 31 0.59 53.80 2.13
N ARG A 32 0.26 53.57 0.85
CA ARG A 32 -0.07 54.65 -0.11
C ARG A 32 -1.45 55.27 0.11
N GLN A 33 -2.30 54.68 0.96
CA GLN A 33 -3.67 55.16 1.18
C GLN A 33 -3.85 56.07 2.40
N ILE A 34 -2.85 56.21 3.28
CA ILE A 34 -2.94 57.10 4.45
C ILE A 34 -2.37 58.50 4.17
N LYS A 35 -1.45 58.66 3.21
CA LYS A 35 -0.79 59.95 2.93
C LYS A 35 -1.49 60.85 1.89
N ARG A 36 -2.64 60.44 1.32
CA ARG A 36 -3.45 61.25 0.39
C ARG A 36 -4.70 61.89 1.03
N ARG A 37 -4.83 61.90 2.36
CA ARG A 37 -5.99 62.43 3.09
C ARG A 37 -5.85 63.86 3.64
N LYS A 38 -4.89 64.66 3.15
CA LYS A 38 -4.78 66.08 3.52
C LYS A 38 -4.73 67.08 2.37
N ASN A 39 -5.06 66.69 1.13
CA ASN A 39 -5.05 67.68 0.04
C ASN A 39 -6.11 67.45 -1.04
N GLN A 40 -7.38 67.40 -0.63
CA GLN A 40 -8.52 67.59 -1.54
C GLN A 40 -9.77 68.00 -0.76
N ARG A 41 -9.70 69.20 -0.16
CA ARG A 41 -10.88 70.05 -0.05
C ARG A 41 -11.24 70.48 -1.47
N SER A 42 -12.03 69.69 -2.19
CA SER A 42 -12.76 70.15 -3.37
C SER A 42 -13.61 69.02 -3.93
N LYS A 43 -14.92 69.27 -3.89
CA LYS A 43 -15.97 68.73 -4.76
C LYS A 43 -16.54 67.35 -4.40
N ARG A 44 -17.70 67.47 -3.76
CA ARG A 44 -18.81 66.54 -3.69
C ARG A 44 -19.10 65.90 -5.07
N SER A 45 -19.22 64.58 -5.11
CA SER A 45 -20.31 63.91 -5.80
C SER A 45 -20.47 62.48 -5.27
N CYS A 46 -21.70 62.15 -4.92
CA CYS A 46 -22.14 60.89 -4.35
C CYS A 46 -21.83 59.72 -5.30
N TRP A 47 -21.15 58.68 -4.81
CA TRP A 47 -21.07 57.39 -5.49
C TRP A 47 -22.08 56.44 -4.84
N PRO A 48 -22.97 55.75 -5.60
CA PRO A 48 -23.84 54.74 -5.01
C PRO A 48 -22.98 53.54 -4.57
N ARG A 49 -23.33 53.01 -3.39
CA ARG A 49 -22.64 51.90 -2.73
C ARG A 49 -22.60 50.66 -3.63
N LYS A 50 -21.37 50.23 -3.93
CA LYS A 50 -21.01 48.95 -4.53
C LYS A 50 -21.54 47.79 -3.68
N HIS A 51 -22.48 47.00 -4.19
CA HIS A 51 -22.58 45.59 -3.82
C HIS A 51 -21.51 44.82 -4.59
N ARG A 52 -20.32 44.71 -4.00
CA ARG A 52 -19.33 43.74 -4.47
C ARG A 52 -19.85 42.35 -4.09
N PHE A 53 -20.30 41.59 -5.08
CA PHE A 53 -20.60 40.17 -4.94
C PHE A 53 -19.29 39.48 -4.52
N CYS A 54 -19.20 39.06 -3.25
CA CYS A 54 -18.10 38.24 -2.78
C CYS A 54 -18.44 36.81 -3.20
N PRO A 55 -17.72 36.18 -4.15
CA PRO A 55 -17.95 34.78 -4.44
C PRO A 55 -17.65 34.00 -3.15
N LYS A 56 -18.69 33.38 -2.59
CA LYS A 56 -18.58 32.52 -1.41
C LYS A 56 -17.44 31.54 -1.70
N ALA A 57 -16.45 31.50 -0.81
CA ALA A 57 -15.39 30.52 -0.87
C ALA A 57 -16.05 29.14 -0.99
N ARG A 58 -15.84 28.45 -2.11
CA ARG A 58 -16.27 27.07 -2.26
C ARG A 58 -15.50 26.27 -1.23
N GLU A 59 -16.21 25.82 -0.21
CA GLU A 59 -15.68 24.94 0.81
C GLU A 59 -15.33 23.62 0.14
N VAL A 60 -14.03 23.38 -0.08
CA VAL A 60 -13.55 22.09 -0.58
C VAL A 60 -13.69 21.13 0.58
N ARG A 61 -14.74 20.30 0.58
CA ARG A 61 -14.85 19.17 1.49
C ARG A 61 -13.70 18.21 1.18
N LEU A 62 -12.71 18.16 2.06
CA LEU A 62 -11.74 17.08 2.08
C LEU A 62 -12.49 15.84 2.57
N ILE A 63 -12.78 14.91 1.65
CA ILE A 63 -13.26 13.58 2.03
C ILE A 63 -12.05 12.83 2.57
N LEU A 64 -12.01 12.60 3.88
CA LEU A 64 -11.03 11.70 4.46
C LEU A 64 -11.47 10.27 4.14
N LEU A 65 -10.76 9.61 3.23
CA LEU A 65 -10.96 8.19 2.97
C LEU A 65 -10.16 7.40 3.99
N LEU A 66 -10.85 6.52 4.73
CA LEU A 66 -10.18 5.56 5.59
C LEU A 66 -10.03 4.24 4.82
N ILE A 67 -8.80 3.75 4.78
CA ILE A 67 -8.45 2.47 4.16
C ILE A 67 -8.29 1.46 5.28
N ARG A 68 -9.02 0.33 5.17
CA ARG A 68 -8.86 -0.82 6.05
C ARG A 68 -8.33 -2.00 5.23
N VAL A 69 -7.28 -2.64 5.72
CA VAL A 69 -6.75 -3.89 5.14
C VAL A 69 -7.10 -5.04 6.07
N ARG A 70 -7.69 -6.10 5.53
CA ARG A 70 -8.04 -7.32 6.27
C ARG A 70 -7.33 -8.53 5.66
N PRO A 71 -6.65 -9.36 6.47
CA PRO A 71 -6.09 -10.60 5.98
C PRO A 71 -7.20 -11.63 5.74
N ILE A 72 -6.99 -12.48 4.74
CA ILE A 72 -7.79 -13.68 4.46
C ILE A 72 -6.81 -14.85 4.52
N VAL A 73 -6.97 -15.71 5.52
CA VAL A 73 -6.09 -16.87 5.74
C VAL A 73 -6.86 -18.14 5.38
N ARG A 74 -6.20 -19.03 4.64
CA ARG A 74 -6.68 -20.39 4.35
C ARG A 74 -5.55 -21.37 4.60
N ARG A 75 -5.86 -22.51 5.24
CA ARG A 75 -4.88 -23.57 5.48
C ARG A 75 -5.38 -24.89 4.90
N TYR A 76 -4.42 -25.63 4.36
CA TYR A 76 -4.64 -26.93 3.75
C TYR A 76 -3.71 -27.95 4.40
N PHE A 77 -4.25 -29.10 4.76
CA PHE A 77 -3.55 -30.13 5.52
C PHE A 77 -3.53 -31.44 4.75
N HIS A 78 -2.37 -32.08 4.70
CA HIS A 78 -2.18 -33.42 4.16
C HIS A 78 -1.21 -34.20 5.06
N ILE A 79 -1.39 -35.52 5.13
CA ILE A 79 -0.46 -36.44 5.79
C ILE A 79 0.05 -37.38 4.71
N ALA A 80 1.36 -37.41 4.48
CA ALA A 80 1.97 -38.26 3.48
C ALA A 80 1.66 -39.74 3.77
N SER A 81 0.92 -40.41 2.89
CA SER A 81 0.53 -41.82 3.07
C SER A 81 1.67 -42.80 2.83
N SER A 82 2.68 -42.37 2.08
CA SER A 82 3.91 -43.10 1.77
C SER A 82 5.07 -42.14 1.72
N ASP A 83 6.28 -42.68 1.67
CA ASP A 83 7.47 -41.89 1.42
C ASP A 83 7.37 -41.15 0.07
N LEU A 84 7.69 -39.86 0.06
CA LEU A 84 7.74 -39.03 -1.15
C LEU A 84 9.21 -38.76 -1.49
N ASP A 85 9.67 -39.37 -2.57
CA ASP A 85 11.00 -39.12 -3.14
C ASP A 85 10.96 -37.84 -3.99
N LEU A 86 11.74 -36.82 -3.61
CA LEU A 86 11.79 -35.54 -4.30
C LEU A 86 12.89 -35.49 -5.38
N ALA A 87 13.63 -36.57 -5.64
CA ALA A 87 14.76 -36.57 -6.58
C ALA A 87 14.39 -36.07 -7.99
N SER A 88 13.15 -36.35 -8.44
CA SER A 88 12.59 -35.86 -9.70
C SER A 88 11.57 -34.73 -9.55
N GLY A 89 11.39 -34.21 -8.33
CA GLY A 89 10.23 -33.41 -7.95
C GLY A 89 8.99 -34.27 -7.72
N GLN A 90 7.99 -33.70 -7.04
CA GLN A 90 6.73 -34.36 -6.72
C GLN A 90 5.55 -33.42 -6.93
N VAL A 91 4.39 -33.98 -7.26
CA VAL A 91 3.14 -33.24 -7.37
C VAL A 91 2.11 -33.87 -6.45
N LEU A 92 1.56 -33.06 -5.56
CA LEU A 92 0.43 -33.42 -4.71
C LEU A 92 -0.80 -32.64 -5.16
N GLU A 93 -1.80 -33.35 -5.67
CA GLU A 93 -3.08 -32.78 -6.09
C GLU A 93 -3.84 -32.16 -4.90
N ALA A 94 -4.56 -31.07 -5.13
CA ALA A 94 -5.34 -30.36 -4.12
C ALA A 94 -6.40 -31.27 -3.45
N SER A 95 -6.92 -32.24 -4.20
CA SER A 95 -7.87 -33.26 -3.71
C SER A 95 -7.33 -34.14 -2.58
N LEU A 96 -6.01 -34.19 -2.40
CA LEU A 96 -5.37 -34.91 -1.29
C LEU A 96 -5.40 -34.13 0.03
N PHE A 97 -5.77 -32.85 -0.01
CA PHE A 97 -5.74 -31.96 1.14
C PHE A 97 -7.14 -31.74 1.72
N VAL A 98 -7.17 -31.47 3.02
CA VAL A 98 -8.36 -31.03 3.75
C VAL A 98 -8.21 -29.57 4.19
N GLY A 99 -9.32 -28.84 4.20
CA GLY A 99 -9.37 -27.46 4.68
C GLY A 99 -9.52 -27.37 6.21
N ASP A 100 -9.60 -26.14 6.73
CA ASP A 100 -9.84 -25.86 8.15
C ASP A 100 -11.17 -26.46 8.69
N ASN A 101 -12.14 -26.76 7.82
CA ASN A 101 -13.40 -27.41 8.18
C ASN A 101 -13.30 -28.95 8.20
N GLY A 102 -12.14 -29.53 7.87
CA GLY A 102 -11.91 -30.97 7.80
C GLY A 102 -12.46 -31.63 6.53
N GLU A 103 -12.99 -30.86 5.57
CA GLU A 103 -13.48 -31.41 4.31
C GLU A 103 -12.38 -31.41 3.25
N ALA A 104 -12.45 -32.39 2.34
CA ALA A 104 -11.57 -32.46 1.19
C ALA A 104 -11.78 -31.25 0.27
N VAL A 105 -10.68 -30.75 -0.27
CA VAL A 105 -10.67 -29.53 -1.10
C VAL A 105 -10.50 -29.92 -2.57
N GLN A 106 -11.27 -29.32 -3.47
CA GLN A 106 -11.11 -29.57 -4.91
C GLN A 106 -10.03 -28.69 -5.55
N GLU A 107 -9.85 -27.47 -5.03
CA GLU A 107 -8.87 -26.51 -5.51
C GLU A 107 -8.38 -25.61 -4.36
N PHE A 108 -7.11 -25.22 -4.39
CA PHE A 108 -6.58 -24.21 -3.50
C PHE A 108 -7.09 -22.82 -3.93
N SER A 109 -7.70 -22.11 -3.00
CA SER A 109 -8.25 -20.77 -3.23
C SER A 109 -7.37 -19.70 -2.60
N ASN A 110 -7.41 -18.50 -3.16
CA ASN A 110 -6.57 -17.34 -2.78
C ASN A 110 -5.07 -17.54 -2.99
N ILE A 111 -4.67 -18.57 -3.74
CA ILE A 111 -3.32 -18.70 -4.29
C ILE A 111 -3.15 -17.64 -5.39
N ASN A 112 -2.01 -16.93 -5.42
CA ASN A 112 -1.68 -15.88 -6.40
C ASN A 112 -2.44 -14.54 -6.29
N GLN A 113 -3.13 -14.27 -5.19
CA GLN A 113 -3.66 -12.93 -4.89
C GLN A 113 -2.65 -12.12 -4.07
N GLU A 114 -2.83 -10.79 -3.96
CA GLU A 114 -1.95 -9.92 -3.14
C GLU A 114 -1.73 -10.55 -1.74
N GLY A 115 -0.57 -11.15 -1.53
CA GLY A 115 -0.39 -12.14 -0.47
C GLY A 115 0.87 -12.99 -0.62
N TYR A 116 0.97 -14.01 0.23
CA TYR A 116 2.04 -15.01 0.20
C TYR A 116 1.49 -16.39 0.56
N VAL A 117 2.24 -17.41 0.16
CA VAL A 117 1.98 -18.81 0.49
C VAL A 117 3.20 -19.36 1.19
N ASN A 118 2.98 -20.04 2.31
CA ASN A 118 4.01 -20.76 3.05
C ASN A 118 3.73 -22.26 3.02
N LEU A 119 4.78 -23.05 2.88
CA LEU A 119 4.73 -24.49 3.03
C LEU A 119 5.46 -24.91 4.30
N PHE A 120 4.84 -25.79 5.07
CA PHE A 120 5.44 -26.45 6.21
C PHE A 120 5.43 -27.96 5.98
N VAL A 121 6.59 -28.60 6.15
CA VAL A 121 6.74 -30.05 6.14
C VAL A 121 7.22 -30.49 7.50
N ASN A 122 6.46 -31.38 8.14
CA ASN A 122 6.68 -31.85 9.51
C ASN A 122 6.87 -30.69 10.52
N GLY A 123 6.11 -29.61 10.34
CA GLY A 123 6.19 -28.39 11.16
C GLY A 123 7.34 -27.42 10.83
N ILE A 124 8.18 -27.72 9.84
CA ILE A 124 9.31 -26.88 9.42
C ILE A 124 8.95 -26.11 8.15
N MET A 125 9.10 -24.78 8.18
CA MET A 125 8.89 -23.91 7.01
C MET A 125 9.91 -24.23 5.90
N GLN A 126 9.42 -24.38 4.68
CA GLN A 126 10.24 -24.64 3.49
C GLN A 126 10.62 -23.35 2.78
N GLU A 127 11.80 -23.35 2.14
CA GLU A 127 12.27 -22.25 1.31
C GLU A 127 11.38 -22.07 0.08
N GLY A 128 11.15 -20.82 -0.34
CA GLY A 128 10.19 -20.49 -1.41
C GLY A 128 10.50 -21.09 -2.78
N GLU A 129 11.77 -21.36 -3.09
CA GLU A 129 12.17 -21.98 -4.37
C GLU A 129 12.04 -23.52 -4.37
N MET A 130 11.81 -24.13 -3.20
CA MET A 130 11.65 -25.59 -3.10
C MET A 130 10.26 -26.07 -3.51
N TYR A 131 9.30 -25.17 -3.69
CA TYR A 131 7.95 -25.54 -4.03
C TYR A 131 7.21 -24.46 -4.80
N HIS A 132 6.17 -24.87 -5.52
CA HIS A 132 5.20 -24.00 -6.16
C HIS A 132 3.79 -24.48 -5.78
N VAL A 133 2.89 -23.54 -5.54
CA VAL A 133 1.48 -23.84 -5.28
C VAL A 133 0.66 -23.13 -6.34
N ASP A 134 -0.23 -23.86 -7.00
CA ASP A 134 -1.26 -23.31 -7.86
C ASP A 134 -2.66 -23.72 -7.36
N ALA A 135 -3.71 -23.52 -8.16
CA ALA A 135 -5.06 -23.90 -7.74
C ALA A 135 -5.26 -25.43 -7.69
N ASN A 136 -4.50 -26.18 -8.48
CA ASN A 136 -4.68 -27.62 -8.67
C ASN A 136 -3.81 -28.45 -7.73
N GLY A 137 -2.67 -27.93 -7.27
CA GLY A 137 -1.80 -28.71 -6.42
C GLY A 137 -0.56 -27.99 -5.90
N LEU A 138 0.20 -28.76 -5.13
CA LEU A 138 1.52 -28.42 -4.60
C LEU A 138 2.56 -29.19 -5.40
N LEU A 139 3.50 -28.46 -5.98
CA LEU A 139 4.64 -28.99 -6.72
C LEU A 139 5.89 -28.78 -5.88
N PHE A 140 6.62 -29.86 -5.59
CA PHE A 140 7.96 -29.80 -5.03
C PHE A 140 8.99 -29.74 -6.16
N ALA A 141 9.97 -28.84 -6.03
CA ALA A 141 11.13 -28.83 -6.88
C ALA A 141 11.95 -30.11 -6.69
N ALA A 142 12.72 -30.49 -7.71
CA ALA A 142 13.62 -31.64 -7.62
C ALA A 142 14.72 -31.37 -6.59
N ALA A 143 14.85 -32.27 -5.61
CA ALA A 143 15.84 -32.21 -4.54
C ALA A 143 16.23 -33.63 -4.12
N ASP A 144 17.49 -33.84 -3.73
CA ASP A 144 17.98 -35.13 -3.21
C ASP A 144 17.54 -35.30 -1.75
N GLN A 145 16.23 -35.36 -1.54
CA GLN A 145 15.56 -35.41 -0.25
C GLN A 145 14.30 -36.28 -0.33
N GLN A 146 13.90 -36.80 0.82
CA GLN A 146 12.71 -37.64 0.95
C GLN A 146 11.85 -37.13 2.10
N ILE A 147 10.55 -37.00 1.87
CA ILE A 147 9.57 -36.75 2.92
C ILE A 147 9.04 -38.11 3.38
N ALA A 148 9.27 -38.46 4.65
CA ALA A 148 8.87 -39.75 5.19
C ALA A 148 7.34 -39.87 5.31
N ALA A 149 6.83 -41.10 5.17
CA ALA A 149 5.44 -41.44 5.45
C ALA A 149 5.03 -40.97 6.86
N GLY A 150 3.80 -40.46 6.98
CA GLY A 150 3.26 -39.86 8.19
C GLY A 150 3.67 -38.40 8.42
N SER A 151 4.55 -37.83 7.59
CA SER A 151 4.89 -36.40 7.69
C SER A 151 3.68 -35.52 7.39
N THR A 152 3.51 -34.47 8.19
CA THR A 152 2.47 -33.46 7.96
C THR A 152 2.93 -32.46 6.90
N ILE A 153 2.06 -32.14 5.96
CA ILE A 153 2.28 -31.14 4.92
C ILE A 153 1.19 -30.10 5.07
N ILE A 154 1.58 -28.85 5.33
CA ILE A 154 0.65 -27.75 5.58
C ILE A 154 0.96 -26.62 4.61
N ILE A 155 -0.06 -26.21 3.85
CA ILE A 155 -0.01 -25.01 3.02
C ILE A 155 -0.78 -23.92 3.74
N GLU A 156 -0.17 -22.77 3.97
CA GLU A 156 -0.81 -21.57 4.50
C GLU A 156 -0.83 -20.50 3.41
N SER A 157 -2.02 -20.11 2.97
CA SER A 157 -2.23 -19.01 2.04
C SER A 157 -2.75 -17.79 2.80
N VAL A 158 -2.04 -16.67 2.69
CA VAL A 158 -2.42 -15.39 3.29
C VAL A 158 -2.60 -14.37 2.19
N GLY A 159 -3.85 -13.95 1.97
CA GLY A 159 -4.20 -12.85 1.07
C GLY A 159 -4.63 -11.59 1.84
N PHE A 160 -4.66 -10.46 1.17
CA PHE A 160 -5.11 -9.18 1.74
C PHE A 160 -6.28 -8.60 0.94
N LYS A 161 -7.31 -8.12 1.66
CA LYS A 161 -8.44 -7.40 1.08
C LYS A 161 -8.45 -5.96 1.56
N MET A 162 -8.53 -5.03 0.62
CA MET A 162 -8.73 -3.61 0.90
C MET A 162 -10.22 -3.27 0.97
N GLU A 163 -10.60 -2.52 1.99
CA GLU A 163 -11.95 -1.96 2.17
C GLU A 163 -11.83 -0.44 2.32
N LEU A 164 -12.60 0.30 1.51
CA LEU A 164 -12.75 1.74 1.65
C LEU A 164 -13.95 2.01 2.56
N SER A 165 -13.75 2.81 3.60
CA SER A 165 -14.85 3.31 4.42
C SER A 165 -14.95 4.83 4.31
N HIS A 166 -16.18 5.32 4.16
CA HIS A 166 -16.53 6.73 4.27
C HIS A 166 -17.10 6.99 5.67
N ASN A 167 -16.75 8.14 6.24
CA ASN A 167 -17.35 8.66 7.47
C ASN A 167 -18.56 9.54 7.16
#